data_AF-A0A3A6HMT2-F1
#
_entry.id   AF-A0A3A6HMT2-F1
#
_cell.length_a   1.000
_cell.length_b   1.000
_cell.length_c   1.000
_cell.angle_alpha   90.00
_cell.angle_beta   90.00
_cell.angle_gamma   90.00
#
_symmetry.space_group_name_H-M   'P 1'
#
loop_
_entity.id
_entity.type
_entity.pdbx_description
1 polymer ?
#
loop_
_entity_poly.entity_id
_entity_poly.type
_entity_poly.pdbx_seq_one_letter_code
_entity_poly.pdbx_strand_id
1 'polypeptide(L)' 'MNQKAASIYLESEKEVTDKTFFIKYMIEVNFNRSSSEIESSDMAEQATLMIYPHIRAGISTTMSAAGIEPIILPMLSLE' A
#
# COMPACT_ATOMS: atom_id res chain seq x y z
N MET A 1 9.99 40.73 -5.32
CA MET A 1 9.97 39.27 -5.03
C MET A 1 8.90 38.65 -5.91
N ASN A 2 9.32 37.93 -6.96
CA ASN A 2 8.40 37.24 -7.86
C ASN A 2 7.95 35.94 -7.21
N GLN A 3 6.72 35.90 -6.68
CA GLN A 3 6.05 34.64 -6.38
C GLN A 3 5.65 33.99 -7.71
N LYS A 4 6.47 33.06 -8.20
CA LYS A 4 6.03 32.10 -9.21
C LYS A 4 4.96 31.25 -8.53
N ALA A 5 3.69 31.55 -8.79
CA ALA A 5 2.61 30.60 -8.53
C ALA A 5 2.99 29.31 -9.26
N ALA A 6 3.13 28.22 -8.51
CA ALA A 6 3.25 26.90 -9.10
C ALA A 6 1.99 26.71 -9.97
N SER A 7 2.17 26.71 -11.29
CA SER A 7 1.08 26.40 -12.19
C SER A 7 0.71 24.95 -11.93
N ILE A 8 -0.35 24.74 -11.17
CA ILE A 8 -1.01 23.44 -11.08
C ILE A 8 -1.55 23.24 -12.48
N TYR A 9 -0.83 22.47 -13.29
CA TYR A 9 -1.32 22.00 -14.57
C TYR A 9 -2.61 21.24 -14.27
N LEU A 10 -3.75 21.87 -14.55
CA LEU A 10 -5.02 21.18 -14.67
C LEU A 10 -4.88 20.34 -15.95
N GLU A 11 -4.31 19.15 -15.81
CA GLU A 11 -4.38 18.12 -16.83
C GLU A 11 -5.84 18.01 -17.26
N SER A 12 -6.07 18.07 -18.57
CA SER A 12 -7.42 17.95 -19.10
C SER A 12 -8.06 16.67 -18.57
N GLU A 13 -9.30 16.74 -18.08
CA GLU A 13 -10.03 15.60 -17.49
C GLU A 13 -10.05 14.35 -18.40
N LYS A 14 -9.76 14.52 -19.70
CA LYS A 14 -9.65 13.46 -20.71
C LYS A 14 -8.33 12.68 -20.72
N GLU A 15 -7.25 13.16 -20.10
CA GLU A 15 -5.96 12.43 -20.06
C GLU A 15 -5.82 11.52 -18.82
N VAL A 16 -6.77 11.55 -17.89
CA VAL A 16 -6.75 10.72 -16.67
C VAL A 16 -7.13 9.27 -16.98
N THR A 17 -7.87 9.02 -18.06
CA THR A 17 -8.47 7.71 -18.37
C THR A 17 -7.48 6.59 -18.71
N ASP A 18 -6.24 6.90 -19.11
CA ASP A 18 -5.23 5.90 -19.51
C ASP A 18 -3.95 5.91 -18.65
N LYS A 19 -4.04 6.37 -17.40
CA LYS A 19 -2.86 6.41 -16.50
C LYS A 19 -2.65 5.06 -15.82
N THR A 20 -1.76 4.25 -16.39
CA THR A 20 -1.19 3.10 -15.69
C THR A 20 -0.17 3.59 -14.66
N PHE A 21 -0.40 3.27 -13.38
CA PHE A 21 0.49 3.62 -12.28
C PHE A 21 1.03 2.33 -11.65
N PHE A 22 2.32 2.33 -11.33
CA PHE A 22 2.98 1.21 -10.69
C PHE A 22 3.26 1.56 -9.23
N ILE A 23 2.64 0.82 -8.31
CA ILE A 23 2.91 0.93 -6.88
C ILE A 23 3.81 -0.23 -6.47
N LYS A 24 5.04 0.08 -6.05
CA LYS A 24 5.93 -0.90 -5.40
C LYS A 24 5.94 -0.64 -3.91
N TYR A 25 5.42 -1.59 -3.14
CA TYR A 25 5.48 -1.59 -1.68
C TYR A 25 6.49 -2.63 -1.19
N MET A 26 7.28 -2.27 -0.18
CA MET A 26 8.13 -3.18 0.57
C MET A 26 7.90 -2.89 2.05
N ILE A 27 7.47 -3.90 2.80
CA ILE A 27 7.35 -3.81 4.25
C ILE A 27 8.35 -4.78 4.83
N GLU A 28 9.24 -4.26 5.67
CA GLU A 28 10.17 -5.05 6.44
C GLU A 28 9.70 -5.04 7.90
N VAL A 29 9.53 -6.22 8.48
CA VAL A 29 9.10 -6.35 9.88
C VAL A 29 10.07 -7.24 10.63
N ASN A 30 10.58 -6.72 11.74
CA ASN A 30 11.49 -7.42 12.63
C ASN A 30 10.70 -7.92 13.84
N PHE A 31 10.57 -9.24 13.96
CA PHE A 31 9.91 -9.87 15.10
C PHE A 31 10.96 -10.36 16.09
N ASN A 32 10.88 -9.87 17.33
CA ASN A 32 11.70 -10.37 18.43
C ASN A 32 10.96 -11.51 19.13
N ARG A 33 11.64 -12.64 19.28
CA ARG A 33 11.09 -13.85 19.90
C ARG A 33 11.47 -13.91 21.37
N SER A 34 10.51 -14.22 22.24
CA SER A 34 10.71 -14.41 23.69
C SER A 34 10.68 -15.88 24.15
N SER A 35 10.12 -16.80 23.35
CA SER A 35 9.91 -18.21 23.71
C SER A 35 10.40 -19.15 22.61
N SER A 36 11.16 -20.20 22.95
CA SER A 36 11.70 -21.21 22.01
C SER A 36 10.68 -22.24 21.48
N GLU A 37 9.38 -22.01 21.61
CA GLU A 37 8.34 -23.01 21.25
C GLU A 37 7.66 -22.85 19.87
N ILE A 38 7.75 -21.69 19.21
CA ILE A 38 7.12 -21.44 17.89
C ILE A 38 8.12 -21.62 16.74
N GLU A 39 7.82 -22.43 15.73
CA GLU A 39 8.66 -22.58 14.55
C GLU A 39 8.70 -21.28 13.71
N SER A 40 9.81 -21.01 13.03
CA SER A 40 9.98 -19.76 12.26
C SER A 40 8.99 -19.64 11.09
N SER A 41 8.53 -20.77 10.53
CA SER A 41 7.49 -20.83 9.49
C SER A 41 6.15 -20.27 10.00
N ASP A 42 5.75 -20.67 11.19
CA ASP A 42 4.48 -20.29 11.79
C ASP A 42 4.47 -18.79 12.11
N MET A 43 5.63 -18.24 12.46
CA MET A 43 5.81 -16.81 12.67
C MET A 43 5.67 -16.02 11.37
N ALA A 44 6.18 -16.52 10.24
CA ALA A 44 6.08 -15.83 8.96
C ALA A 44 4.62 -15.75 8.47
N GLU A 45 3.85 -16.80 8.70
CA GLU A 45 2.44 -16.88 8.35
C GLU A 45 1.58 -15.93 9.22
N GLN A 46 1.78 -15.97 10.54
CA GLN A 46 1.15 -15.04 11.49
C GLN A 46 1.50 -13.57 11.18
N ALA A 47 2.79 -13.30 10.92
CA ALA A 47 3.27 -11.98 10.54
C ALA A 47 2.58 -11.47 9.28
N THR A 48 2.46 -12.32 8.25
CA THR A 48 1.82 -11.98 6.99
C THR A 48 0.35 -11.59 7.22
N LEU A 49 -0.40 -12.37 7.99
CA LEU A 49 -1.78 -12.06 8.35
C LEU A 49 -1.91 -10.74 9.11
N MET A 50 -1.01 -10.46 10.04
CA MET A 50 -1.02 -9.21 10.82
C MET A 50 -0.68 -7.99 9.97
N ILE A 51 0.26 -8.11 9.02
CA ILE A 51 0.75 -7.01 8.20
C ILE A 51 -0.22 -6.70 7.04
N TYR A 52 -0.89 -7.72 6.50
CA TYR A 52 -1.70 -7.59 5.29
C TYR A 52 -2.78 -6.51 5.33
N PRO A 53 -3.54 -6.30 6.43
CA PRO A 53 -4.49 -5.20 6.54
C PRO A 53 -3.86 -3.82 6.33
N HIS A 54 -2.60 -3.63 6.75
CA HIS A 54 -1.86 -2.38 6.58
C HIS A 54 -1.43 -2.18 5.12
N ILE A 55 -1.00 -3.25 4.44
CA ILE A 55 -0.72 -3.23 2.99
C ILE A 55 -1.97 -2.83 2.22
N ARG A 56 -3.10 -3.47 2.53
CA ARG A 56 -4.41 -3.21 1.91
C ARG A 56 -4.85 -1.77 2.08
N ALA A 57 -4.70 -1.22 3.29
CA ALA A 57 -4.99 0.20 3.55
C ALA A 57 -4.03 1.12 2.77
N GLY A 58 -2.72 0.85 2.79
CA GLY A 58 -1.71 1.67 2.12
C GLY A 58 -1.91 1.75 0.61
N ILE A 59 -2.26 0.65 -0.05
CA ILE A 59 -2.57 0.61 -1.49
C ILE A 59 -3.80 1.47 -1.79
N SER A 60 -4.89 1.27 -1.05
CA SER A 60 -6.12 2.04 -1.22
C SER A 60 -5.91 3.55 -1.03
N THR A 61 -5.15 3.94 -0.01
CA THR A 61 -4.77 5.35 0.22
C THR A 61 -3.91 5.90 -0.93
N THR A 62 -2.95 5.13 -1.43
CA THR A 62 -2.08 5.57 -2.54
C THR A 62 -2.87 5.77 -3.83
N MET A 63 -3.82 4.88 -4.13
CA MET A 63 -4.73 5.03 -5.27
C MET A 63 -5.60 6.28 -5.14
N SER A 64 -6.19 6.49 -3.95
CA SER A 64 -6.98 7.69 -3.66
C SER A 64 -6.17 8.98 -3.87
N ALA A 65 -4.94 9.00 -3.37
CA ALA A 65 -4.04 10.16 -3.50
C ALA A 65 -3.62 10.42 -4.96
N ALA A 66 -3.59 9.38 -5.80
CA ALA A 66 -3.35 9.50 -7.23
C ALA A 66 -4.60 9.92 -8.04
N GLY A 67 -5.75 10.14 -7.39
CA GLY A 67 -7.01 10.48 -8.06
C GLY A 67 -7.69 9.28 -8.73
N ILE A 68 -7.37 8.06 -8.28
CA ILE A 68 -7.82 6.81 -8.87
C ILE A 68 -8.80 6.13 -7.92
N GLU A 69 -9.86 5.53 -8.48
CA GLU A 69 -10.82 4.77 -7.69
C GLU A 69 -10.10 3.64 -6.92
N PRO A 70 -10.18 3.61 -5.59
CA PRO A 70 -9.39 2.66 -4.80
C PRO A 70 -9.91 1.24 -4.94
N ILE A 71 -9.01 0.30 -5.23
CA ILE A 71 -9.33 -1.12 -5.15
C ILE A 71 -9.15 -1.56 -3.70
N ILE A 72 -10.21 -2.18 -3.16
CA ILE A 72 -10.17 -2.85 -1.88
C ILE A 72 -9.71 -4.29 -2.12
N LEU A 73 -8.47 -4.61 -1.73
CA LEU A 73 -7.96 -5.98 -1.86
C LEU A 73 -8.83 -6.97 -1.05
N PRO A 74 -8.95 -8.24 -1.46
CA PRO A 74 -9.65 -9.27 -0.67
C PRO A 74 -8.96 -9.49 0.68
N MET A 75 -9.63 -10.06 1.68
CA MET A 75 -8.91 -10.48 2.90
C MET A 75 -8.08 -11.73 2.60
N LEU A 76 -6.89 -11.83 3.20
CA LEU A 76 -6.19 -13.12 3.27
C LEU A 76 -6.89 -13.99 4.32
N SER A 77 -7.34 -15.17 3.90
CA SER A 77 -7.61 -16.29 4.79
C SER A 77 -6.59 -17.38 4.52
N LEU A 78 -6.08 -17.99 5.58
CA LEU A 78 -5.33 -19.24 5.46
C LEU A 78 -6.35 -20.38 5.49
N GLU A 79 -6.23 -21.32 4.55
CA GLU A 79 -7.00 -22.57 4.54
C GLU A 79 -6.43 -23.59 5.54
#